data_AF-A0A959VVT6-F1
#
_entry.id   AF-A0A959VVT6-F1
#
_cell.length_a   1.000
_cell.length_b   1.000
_cell.length_c   1.000
_cell.angle_alpha   90.00
_cell.angle_beta   90.00
_cell.angle_gamma   90.00
#
_symmetry.space_group_name_H-M   'P 1'
#
loop_
_entity.id
_entity.type
_entity.pdbx_description
1 polymer ?
#
loop_
_entity_poly.entity_id
_entity_poly.type
_entity_poly.pdbx_seq_one_letter_code
_entity_poly.pdbx_strand_id
1 'polypeptide(L)'
;MRSKEALIKPTGAFHRAMAGYRPAGRLATSFAVGAVAMLIAWSMMTGSEPFAQAASASASLTCSKAKETVIRAKEKLSRTRKKVLTLRKASKRATAKRRLVIRRALHDANAASREARKELNRAKRQANLACPKVIQASAGGVHTCAIKLDRTILCWGENYGQLTAPVGEFKSISAGWEHTCAIRIDATIACWGTNSGGQADPPTGEFKNISSGDRHTCAVRLDDTINCWGYNDSGEASPPDGLFQSVSNGDGHSCAIKLDDTIVCWGSNHYGQSNPPDGRFTSVEAGGIFTCAIRIDRTVACWGLDFRNQATPPAGKFASISATSYHTCGLKTDSTIACWGDSGAAGKTTPPPGRFKSVSSGAGHNCAIKLDDTVLCWGYKGAAGGPATWWLPTASQAGSVS
;
A
#
# COMPACT_ATOMS: atom_id res chain seq x y z
N MET A 1 -4.70 62.34 -13.00
CA MET A 1 -3.24 62.06 -13.12
C MET A 1 -3.08 60.83 -14.00
N ARG A 2 -2.13 60.87 -14.92
CA ARG A 2 -1.84 59.89 -15.98
C ARG A 2 -1.00 58.72 -15.46
N SER A 3 -1.08 57.56 -16.12
CA SER A 3 0.04 56.64 -16.43
C SER A 3 -0.52 55.34 -17.05
N LYS A 4 -0.63 55.22 -18.39
CA LYS A 4 0.35 54.70 -19.39
C LYS A 4 0.48 53.16 -19.44
N GLU A 5 -0.13 52.60 -20.49
CA GLU A 5 0.12 51.26 -21.06
C GLU A 5 1.37 51.26 -21.96
N ALA A 6 2.03 50.11 -22.10
CA ALA A 6 3.09 49.86 -23.07
C ALA A 6 2.90 48.52 -23.79
N LEU A 7 2.80 48.60 -25.12
CA LEU A 7 2.91 47.57 -26.15
C LEU A 7 4.30 46.91 -26.18
N ILE A 8 4.40 45.62 -26.58
CA ILE A 8 5.36 45.11 -27.59
C ILE A 8 4.76 43.89 -28.34
N LYS A 9 4.77 43.90 -29.69
CA LYS A 9 4.49 42.79 -30.64
C LYS A 9 5.79 42.12 -31.10
N PRO A 10 5.72 40.93 -31.74
CA PRO A 10 6.49 40.77 -32.99
C PRO A 10 5.70 40.14 -34.17
N THR A 11 5.93 40.74 -35.33
CA THR A 11 5.80 40.27 -36.73
C THR A 11 6.77 39.12 -37.02
N GLY A 12 6.72 38.27 -38.07
CA GLY A 12 5.98 38.20 -39.32
C GLY A 12 6.64 37.06 -40.16
N ALA A 13 5.86 36.44 -41.04
CA ALA A 13 6.22 35.26 -41.86
C ALA A 13 7.09 35.59 -43.10
N PHE A 14 7.78 34.60 -43.68
CA PHE A 14 8.06 34.57 -45.14
C PHE A 14 8.28 33.14 -45.69
N HIS A 15 7.99 33.01 -46.99
CA HIS A 15 7.59 31.82 -47.75
C HIS A 15 8.71 31.26 -48.66
N ARG A 16 8.62 29.95 -48.98
CA ARG A 16 8.94 29.19 -50.23
C ARG A 16 10.00 29.74 -51.23
N ALA A 17 10.89 28.87 -51.75
CA ALA A 17 10.70 28.15 -53.04
C ALA A 17 11.94 27.35 -53.51
N MET A 18 11.63 26.32 -54.32
CA MET A 18 12.43 25.27 -54.98
C MET A 18 13.46 25.74 -56.03
N ALA A 19 14.50 24.92 -56.29
CA ALA A 19 14.78 24.30 -57.61
C ALA A 19 16.22 23.72 -57.71
N GLY A 20 16.40 22.54 -58.34
CA GLY A 20 17.74 22.11 -58.83
C GLY A 20 18.00 20.61 -59.08
N TYR A 21 17.54 20.11 -60.24
CA TYR A 21 18.18 19.09 -61.12
C TYR A 21 18.27 17.56 -60.76
N ARG A 22 18.01 16.75 -61.81
CA ARG A 22 17.88 15.27 -61.89
C ARG A 22 19.14 14.60 -62.54
N PRO A 23 19.12 13.34 -63.06
CA PRO A 23 19.44 12.06 -62.37
C PRO A 23 20.52 11.21 -63.12
N ALA A 24 21.04 10.12 -62.53
CA ALA A 24 21.40 8.85 -63.21
C ALA A 24 22.23 7.89 -62.33
N GLY A 25 22.03 6.58 -62.53
CA GLY A 25 23.12 5.60 -62.43
C GLY A 25 23.15 4.70 -61.18
N ARG A 26 22.99 3.40 -61.42
CA ARG A 26 23.15 2.28 -60.47
C ARG A 26 24.59 2.12 -59.99
N LEU A 27 24.75 1.62 -58.75
CA LEU A 27 25.74 0.63 -58.22
C LEU A 27 25.92 0.92 -56.71
N ALA A 28 25.28 0.14 -55.84
CA ALA A 28 25.86 -1.04 -55.18
C ALA A 28 26.93 -0.71 -54.12
N THR A 29 26.61 -1.09 -52.88
CA THR A 29 27.50 -1.38 -51.74
C THR A 29 28.36 -0.25 -51.18
N SER A 30 28.01 0.14 -49.94
CA SER A 30 28.89 0.67 -48.86
C SER A 30 28.44 2.02 -48.30
N PHE A 31 27.35 2.02 -47.51
CA PHE A 31 26.99 3.14 -46.63
C PHE A 31 26.25 2.60 -45.39
N ALA A 32 26.99 1.93 -44.50
CA ALA A 32 26.49 1.56 -43.17
C ALA A 32 27.32 2.16 -42.02
N VAL A 33 28.39 2.93 -42.31
CA VAL A 33 29.26 3.51 -41.27
C VAL A 33 29.12 5.03 -41.15
N GLY A 34 28.62 5.72 -42.18
CA GLY A 34 28.42 7.18 -42.16
C GLY A 34 27.12 7.67 -41.51
N ALA A 35 26.06 6.86 -41.49
CA ALA A 35 24.76 7.25 -40.93
C ALA A 35 24.73 7.24 -39.39
N VAL A 36 25.60 6.45 -38.76
CA VAL A 36 25.69 6.34 -37.29
C VAL A 36 26.40 7.56 -36.69
N ALA A 37 27.38 8.15 -37.39
CA ALA A 37 28.11 9.31 -36.90
C ALA A 37 27.27 10.61 -36.91
N MET A 38 26.39 10.80 -37.90
CA MET A 38 25.48 11.96 -37.93
C MET A 38 24.31 11.86 -36.93
N LEU A 39 23.85 10.65 -36.60
CA LEU A 39 22.80 10.45 -35.60
C LEU A 39 23.31 10.67 -34.16
N ILE A 40 24.59 10.39 -33.89
CA ILE A 40 25.22 10.67 -32.58
C ILE A 40 25.42 12.18 -32.39
N ALA A 41 25.78 12.92 -33.45
CA ALA A 41 25.95 14.37 -33.39
C ALA A 41 24.60 15.12 -33.16
N TRP A 42 23.50 14.62 -33.71
CA TRP A 42 22.16 15.21 -33.46
C TRP A 42 21.62 14.90 -32.05
N SER A 43 22.00 13.74 -31.48
CA SER A 43 21.60 13.34 -30.12
C SER A 43 22.31 14.14 -29.02
N MET A 44 23.48 14.74 -29.29
CA MET A 44 24.20 15.57 -28.31
C MET A 44 23.69 17.02 -28.24
N MET A 45 22.84 17.46 -29.18
CA MET A 45 22.29 18.83 -29.20
C MET A 45 20.81 18.92 -28.80
N THR A 46 20.15 17.81 -28.46
CA THR A 46 18.70 17.77 -28.18
C THR A 46 18.30 17.07 -26.87
N GLY A 47 19.24 16.73 -25.99
CA GLY A 47 18.96 16.41 -24.58
C GLY A 47 17.84 15.39 -24.33
N SER A 48 17.73 14.34 -25.14
CA SER A 48 16.77 13.25 -24.93
C SER A 48 17.49 11.90 -24.90
N GLU A 49 17.49 11.25 -23.74
CA GLU A 49 18.10 9.94 -23.52
C GLU A 49 17.25 8.81 -24.14
N PRO A 50 17.78 7.94 -25.02
CA PRO A 50 17.07 6.76 -25.50
C PRO A 50 17.43 5.47 -24.74
N PHE A 51 18.09 5.54 -23.58
CA PHE A 51 18.49 4.34 -22.82
C PHE A 51 17.46 3.82 -21.80
N ALA A 52 16.32 4.50 -21.62
CA ALA A 52 15.30 4.10 -20.64
C ALA A 52 14.25 3.07 -21.14
N GLN A 53 14.20 2.75 -22.44
CA GLN A 53 13.13 1.91 -23.01
C GLN A 53 13.48 0.44 -23.24
N ALA A 54 14.73 0.01 -23.01
CA ALA A 54 15.11 -1.40 -23.14
C ALA A 54 15.03 -2.21 -21.83
N ALA A 55 14.80 -1.54 -20.68
CA ALA A 55 14.70 -2.18 -19.36
C ALA A 55 13.25 -2.46 -18.88
N SER A 56 12.22 -1.99 -19.61
CA SER A 56 10.81 -2.16 -19.21
C SER A 56 10.10 -3.34 -19.89
N ALA A 57 10.78 -4.11 -20.74
CA ALA A 57 10.20 -5.26 -21.44
C ALA A 57 10.28 -6.60 -20.66
N SER A 58 10.66 -6.58 -19.37
CA SER A 58 10.29 -7.70 -18.49
C SER A 58 8.81 -7.52 -18.15
N ALA A 59 7.94 -8.22 -18.88
CA ALA A 59 6.50 -8.24 -18.62
C ALA A 59 6.26 -8.34 -17.10
N SER A 60 5.78 -7.25 -16.48
CA SER A 60 5.45 -7.23 -15.06
C SER A 60 4.44 -8.34 -14.82
N LEU A 61 4.91 -9.44 -14.20
CA LEU A 61 4.07 -10.59 -13.95
C LEU A 61 2.97 -10.15 -12.99
N THR A 62 1.74 -10.06 -13.49
CA THR A 62 0.60 -9.69 -12.64
C THR A 62 0.42 -10.74 -11.55
N CYS A 63 -0.09 -10.33 -10.39
CA CYS A 63 -0.29 -11.21 -9.25
C CYS A 63 -1.10 -12.48 -9.61
N SER A 64 -2.11 -12.31 -10.47
CA SER A 64 -2.92 -13.43 -11.01
C SER A 64 -2.07 -14.43 -11.80
N LYS A 65 -1.26 -13.96 -12.76
CA LYS A 65 -0.36 -14.82 -13.55
C LYS A 65 0.68 -15.53 -12.68
N ALA A 66 1.16 -14.86 -11.64
CA ALA A 66 2.10 -15.46 -10.69
C ALA A 66 1.46 -16.58 -9.87
N LYS A 67 0.23 -16.36 -9.36
CA LYS A 67 -0.56 -17.39 -8.66
C LYS A 67 -0.86 -18.59 -9.57
N GLU A 68 -1.24 -18.37 -10.83
CA GLU A 68 -1.45 -19.45 -11.80
C GLU A 68 -0.19 -20.29 -12.03
N THR A 69 0.96 -19.63 -12.16
CA THR A 69 2.25 -20.32 -12.35
C THR A 69 2.56 -21.23 -11.17
N VAL A 70 2.26 -20.80 -9.93
CA VAL A 70 2.37 -21.64 -8.73
C VAL A 70 1.41 -22.84 -8.77
N ILE A 71 0.16 -22.65 -9.19
CA ILE A 71 -0.82 -23.73 -9.32
C ILE A 71 -0.33 -24.79 -10.31
N ARG A 72 0.08 -24.38 -11.52
CA ARG A 72 0.61 -25.29 -12.55
C ARG A 72 1.84 -26.06 -12.06
N ALA A 73 2.75 -25.39 -11.35
CA ALA A 73 3.93 -26.02 -10.76
C ALA A 73 3.57 -27.04 -9.66
N LYS A 74 2.57 -26.74 -8.81
CA LYS A 74 2.05 -27.69 -7.79
C LYS A 74 1.46 -28.94 -8.45
N GLU A 75 0.68 -28.77 -9.52
CA GLU A 75 0.10 -29.89 -10.27
C GLU A 75 1.18 -30.77 -10.91
N LYS A 76 2.20 -30.17 -11.54
CA LYS A 76 3.35 -30.89 -12.11
C LYS A 76 4.09 -31.69 -11.03
N LEU A 77 4.33 -31.10 -9.86
CA LEU A 77 4.94 -31.81 -8.73
C LEU A 77 4.05 -32.96 -8.21
N SER A 78 2.73 -32.76 -8.16
CA SER A 78 1.77 -33.81 -7.76
C SER A 78 1.79 -34.99 -8.75
N ARG A 79 1.74 -34.72 -10.06
CA ARG A 79 1.79 -35.74 -11.12
C ARG A 79 3.10 -36.54 -11.08
N THR A 80 4.25 -35.88 -10.95
CA THR A 80 5.56 -36.55 -10.87
C THR A 80 5.70 -37.40 -9.59
N ARG A 81 5.23 -36.91 -8.44
CA ARG A 81 5.19 -37.70 -7.18
C ARG A 81 4.30 -38.93 -7.30
N LYS A 82 3.11 -38.80 -7.91
CA LYS A 82 2.23 -39.95 -8.20
C LYS A 82 2.96 -40.97 -9.07
N LYS A 83 3.64 -40.55 -10.15
CA LYS A 83 4.42 -41.45 -11.02
C LYS A 83 5.54 -42.18 -10.25
N VAL A 84 6.28 -41.47 -9.40
CA VAL A 84 7.30 -42.08 -8.51
C VAL A 84 6.67 -43.14 -7.60
N LEU A 85 5.52 -42.84 -6.98
CA LEU A 85 4.82 -43.77 -6.10
C LEU A 85 4.37 -45.04 -6.85
N THR A 86 3.80 -44.88 -8.06
CA THR A 86 3.38 -46.00 -8.91
C THR A 86 4.57 -46.87 -9.31
N LEU A 87 5.69 -46.26 -9.73
CA LEU A 87 6.91 -46.99 -10.10
C LEU A 87 7.56 -47.70 -8.91
N ARG A 88 7.53 -47.10 -7.71
CA ARG A 88 7.98 -47.76 -6.47
C ARG A 88 7.13 -49.00 -6.18
N LYS A 89 5.80 -48.90 -6.32
CA LYS A 89 4.89 -50.06 -6.15
C LYS A 89 5.17 -51.14 -7.20
N ALA A 90 5.36 -50.75 -8.46
CA ALA A 90 5.68 -51.69 -9.55
C ALA A 90 7.04 -52.37 -9.35
N SER A 91 8.06 -51.64 -8.88
CA SER A 91 9.39 -52.18 -8.61
C SER A 91 9.37 -53.29 -7.56
N LYS A 92 8.57 -53.12 -6.49
CA LYS A 92 8.38 -54.14 -5.45
C LYS A 92 7.75 -55.43 -5.99
N ARG A 93 6.91 -55.34 -7.02
CA ARG A 93 6.18 -56.47 -7.62
C ARG A 93 6.88 -57.05 -8.86
N ALA A 94 8.04 -56.52 -9.26
CA ALA A 94 8.69 -56.87 -10.52
C ALA A 94 9.59 -58.11 -10.43
N THR A 95 9.47 -59.00 -11.41
CA THR A 95 10.38 -60.11 -11.72
C THR A 95 11.80 -59.60 -12.06
N ALA A 96 12.83 -60.41 -11.85
CA ALA A 96 14.25 -60.05 -12.06
C ALA A 96 14.52 -59.37 -13.42
N LYS A 97 14.01 -59.92 -14.54
CA LYS A 97 14.17 -59.35 -15.90
C LYS A 97 13.59 -57.93 -16.07
N ARG A 98 12.51 -57.58 -15.36
CA ARG A 98 11.85 -56.25 -15.45
C ARG A 98 12.34 -55.24 -14.43
N ARG A 99 13.09 -55.67 -13.40
CA ARG A 99 13.58 -54.79 -12.33
C ARG A 99 14.53 -53.70 -12.82
N LEU A 100 15.40 -54.00 -13.80
CA LEU A 100 16.35 -53.02 -14.31
C LEU A 100 15.66 -51.86 -15.05
N VAL A 101 14.68 -52.18 -15.91
CA VAL A 101 13.88 -51.20 -16.64
C VAL A 101 13.10 -50.30 -15.68
N ILE A 102 12.46 -50.89 -14.66
CA ILE A 102 11.68 -50.13 -13.67
C ILE A 102 12.60 -49.26 -12.79
N ARG A 103 13.82 -49.73 -12.45
CA ARG A 103 14.80 -48.93 -11.71
C ARG A 103 15.22 -47.68 -12.48
N ARG A 104 15.48 -47.80 -13.78
CA ARG A 104 15.81 -46.63 -14.63
C ARG A 104 14.64 -45.66 -14.73
N ALA A 105 13.43 -46.16 -15.00
CA ALA A 105 12.23 -45.34 -15.01
C ALA A 105 11.97 -44.64 -13.66
N LEU A 106 12.26 -45.31 -12.53
CA LEU A 106 12.14 -44.73 -11.20
C LEU A 106 13.21 -43.65 -10.95
N HIS A 107 14.45 -43.86 -11.39
CA HIS A 107 15.51 -42.84 -11.31
C HIS A 107 15.08 -41.56 -12.06
N ASP A 108 14.60 -41.71 -13.29
CA ASP A 108 14.18 -40.58 -14.12
C ASP A 108 12.94 -39.88 -13.54
N ALA A 109 11.98 -40.64 -13.00
CA ALA A 109 10.82 -40.08 -12.31
C ALA A 109 11.22 -39.31 -11.03
N ASN A 110 12.21 -39.80 -10.28
CA ASN A 110 12.74 -39.08 -9.11
C ASN A 110 13.46 -37.80 -9.54
N ALA A 111 14.25 -37.83 -10.62
CA ALA A 111 14.89 -36.64 -11.19
C ALA A 111 13.84 -35.59 -11.63
N ALA A 112 12.81 -36.00 -12.36
CA ALA A 112 11.71 -35.15 -12.77
C ALA A 112 10.94 -34.56 -11.57
N SER A 113 10.75 -35.34 -10.50
CA SER A 113 10.09 -34.85 -9.27
C SER A 113 10.95 -33.81 -8.54
N ARG A 114 12.29 -33.99 -8.52
CA ARG A 114 13.22 -32.99 -7.96
C ARG A 114 13.18 -31.69 -8.76
N GLU A 115 13.17 -31.78 -10.09
CA GLU A 115 13.10 -30.59 -10.94
C GLU A 115 11.77 -29.86 -10.81
N ALA A 116 10.64 -30.58 -10.82
CA ALA A 116 9.33 -29.99 -10.56
C ALA A 116 9.23 -29.30 -9.18
N ARG A 117 9.96 -29.80 -8.17
CA ARG A 117 10.05 -29.14 -6.86
C ARG A 117 10.85 -27.84 -6.93
N LYS A 118 11.95 -27.80 -7.69
CA LYS A 118 12.73 -26.57 -7.91
C LYS A 118 11.90 -25.52 -8.66
N GLU A 119 11.19 -25.92 -9.71
CA GLU A 119 10.26 -25.05 -10.44
C GLU A 119 9.18 -24.48 -9.52
N LEU A 120 8.56 -25.29 -8.67
CA LEU A 120 7.59 -24.82 -7.68
C LEU A 120 8.22 -23.79 -6.71
N ASN A 121 9.44 -24.03 -6.25
CA ASN A 121 10.12 -23.07 -5.37
C ASN A 121 10.45 -21.75 -6.08
N ARG A 122 10.86 -21.79 -7.36
CA ARG A 122 11.07 -20.59 -8.18
C ARG A 122 9.77 -19.82 -8.40
N ALA A 123 8.69 -20.52 -8.79
CA ALA A 123 7.37 -19.93 -8.98
C ALA A 123 6.83 -19.29 -7.70
N LYS A 124 7.03 -19.94 -6.53
CA LYS A 124 6.65 -19.37 -5.23
C LYS A 124 7.44 -18.10 -4.90
N ARG A 125 8.75 -18.07 -5.16
CA ARG A 125 9.57 -16.86 -4.95
C ARG A 125 9.08 -15.71 -5.82
N GLN A 126 8.83 -15.97 -7.10
CA GLN A 126 8.33 -14.96 -8.03
C GLN A 126 6.92 -14.47 -7.66
N ALA A 127 6.04 -15.37 -7.20
CA ALA A 127 4.71 -15.00 -6.71
C ALA A 127 4.76 -14.19 -5.41
N ASN A 128 5.70 -14.48 -4.50
CA ASN A 128 5.89 -13.67 -3.29
C ASN A 128 6.39 -12.26 -3.62
N LEU A 129 7.22 -12.10 -4.65
CA LEU A 129 7.61 -10.77 -5.15
C LEU A 129 6.42 -10.04 -5.80
N ALA A 130 5.59 -10.73 -6.58
CA ALA A 130 4.46 -10.13 -7.30
C ALA A 130 3.23 -9.85 -6.41
N CYS A 131 3.10 -10.57 -5.29
CA CYS A 131 2.01 -10.44 -4.32
C CYS A 131 2.58 -10.56 -2.88
N PRO A 132 3.25 -9.51 -2.36
CA PRO A 132 3.77 -9.57 -1.00
C PRO A 132 2.64 -9.81 -0.01
N LYS A 133 2.81 -10.83 0.84
CA LYS A 133 1.91 -11.08 1.96
C LYS A 133 2.29 -10.18 3.12
N VAL A 134 1.28 -9.59 3.75
CA VAL A 134 1.46 -8.61 4.83
C VAL A 134 0.69 -9.05 6.08
N ILE A 135 1.20 -8.67 7.24
CA ILE A 135 0.53 -8.88 8.54
C ILE A 135 -0.30 -7.67 8.96
N GLN A 136 0.12 -6.48 8.56
CA GLN A 136 -0.54 -5.22 8.85
C GLN A 136 -0.29 -4.25 7.70
N ALA A 137 -1.29 -3.43 7.40
CA ALA A 137 -1.18 -2.27 6.52
C ALA A 137 -1.74 -1.05 7.24
N SER A 138 -1.13 0.11 7.04
CA SER A 138 -1.57 1.40 7.55
C SER A 138 -1.49 2.41 6.40
N ALA A 139 -2.64 2.99 6.07
CA ALA A 139 -2.77 4.04 5.08
C ALA A 139 -2.72 5.40 5.77
N GLY A 140 -1.78 6.24 5.34
CA GLY A 140 -1.64 7.62 5.77
C GLY A 140 -2.36 8.59 4.84
N GLY A 141 -2.00 9.87 4.89
CA GLY A 141 -2.61 10.90 4.04
C GLY A 141 -2.42 10.62 2.55
N VAL A 142 -1.16 10.40 2.15
CA VAL A 142 -0.75 10.29 0.74
C VAL A 142 0.03 9.00 0.41
N HIS A 143 0.28 8.15 1.40
CA HIS A 143 1.03 6.91 1.26
C HIS A 143 0.37 5.76 2.02
N THR A 144 0.83 4.55 1.76
CA THR A 144 0.50 3.38 2.57
C THR A 144 1.76 2.59 2.84
N CYS A 145 1.89 2.13 4.07
CA CYS A 145 2.95 1.23 4.46
C CYS A 145 2.36 -0.08 4.98
N ALA A 146 3.07 -1.18 4.75
CA ALA A 146 2.67 -2.49 5.23
C ALA A 146 3.87 -3.24 5.80
N ILE A 147 3.62 -3.97 6.89
CA ILE A 147 4.59 -4.90 7.46
C ILE A 147 4.40 -6.24 6.76
N LYS A 148 5.46 -6.74 6.14
CA LYS A 148 5.50 -8.06 5.49
C LYS A 148 5.56 -9.19 6.52
N LEU A 149 5.35 -10.44 6.09
CA LEU A 149 5.51 -11.62 6.95
C LEU A 149 6.92 -11.79 7.55
N ASP A 150 7.94 -11.24 6.88
CA ASP A 150 9.33 -11.21 7.38
C ASP A 150 9.59 -10.04 8.35
N ARG A 151 8.53 -9.34 8.78
CA ARG A 151 8.53 -8.18 9.69
C ARG A 151 9.23 -6.92 9.17
N THR A 152 9.66 -6.89 7.92
CA THR A 152 10.17 -5.66 7.29
C THR A 152 9.04 -4.85 6.65
N ILE A 153 9.27 -3.56 6.43
CA ILE A 153 8.26 -2.62 5.93
C ILE A 153 8.40 -2.41 4.43
N LEU A 154 7.26 -2.30 3.73
CA LEU A 154 7.16 -1.82 2.37
C LEU A 154 6.19 -0.63 2.35
N CYS A 155 6.60 0.50 1.78
CA CYS A 155 5.77 1.69 1.61
C CYS A 155 5.61 2.04 0.13
N TRP A 156 4.47 2.64 -0.22
CA TRP A 156 4.17 3.14 -1.57
C TRP A 156 3.21 4.34 -1.51
N GLY A 157 3.08 5.09 -2.61
CA GLY A 157 2.29 6.32 -2.68
C GLY A 157 3.18 7.53 -3.02
N GLU A 158 2.77 8.73 -2.60
CA GLU A 158 3.58 9.93 -2.76
C GLU A 158 4.80 9.92 -1.84
N ASN A 159 5.87 10.62 -2.23
CA ASN A 159 7.15 10.59 -1.53
C ASN A 159 7.65 11.98 -1.12
N TYR A 160 7.49 12.28 0.15
CA TYR A 160 8.11 13.38 0.90
C TYR A 160 9.19 12.85 1.88
N GLY A 161 9.73 11.65 1.64
CA GLY A 161 10.70 10.95 2.50
C GLY A 161 10.14 9.75 3.27
N GLN A 162 8.82 9.59 3.31
CA GLN A 162 8.10 8.56 4.05
C GLN A 162 8.02 7.19 3.35
N LEU A 163 8.49 7.06 2.10
CA LEU A 163 8.57 5.76 1.42
C LEU A 163 9.82 4.95 1.77
N THR A 164 10.87 5.61 2.28
CA THR A 164 12.16 4.97 2.60
C THR A 164 12.14 4.47 4.03
N ALA A 165 11.45 3.35 4.26
CA ALA A 165 11.34 2.77 5.59
C ALA A 165 12.72 2.35 6.16
N PRO A 166 13.00 2.61 7.46
CA PRO A 166 14.23 2.17 8.10
C PRO A 166 14.39 0.65 8.07
N VAL A 167 15.63 0.20 7.98
CA VAL A 167 15.96 -1.24 8.05
C VAL A 167 15.66 -1.76 9.46
N GLY A 168 15.08 -2.96 9.52
CA GLY A 168 14.82 -3.68 10.76
C GLY A 168 13.52 -4.48 10.71
N GLU A 169 13.19 -5.07 11.86
CA GLU A 169 11.96 -5.82 12.07
C GLU A 169 10.98 -5.04 12.95
N PHE A 170 9.71 -5.07 12.59
CA PHE A 170 8.66 -4.25 13.19
C PHE A 170 7.45 -5.08 13.61
N LYS A 171 6.82 -4.68 14.71
CA LYS A 171 5.62 -5.34 15.25
C LYS A 171 4.34 -4.63 14.83
N SER A 172 4.38 -3.30 14.73
CA SER A 172 3.24 -2.46 14.40
C SER A 172 3.68 -1.20 13.67
N ILE A 173 2.78 -0.64 12.86
CA ILE A 173 3.01 0.55 12.05
C ILE A 173 1.80 1.47 12.07
N SER A 174 2.05 2.78 12.07
CA SER A 174 1.04 3.83 11.94
C SER A 174 1.55 4.91 10.99
N ALA A 175 0.86 5.08 9.87
CA ALA A 175 1.12 6.12 8.87
C ALA A 175 0.25 7.34 9.17
N GLY A 176 0.89 8.50 9.38
CA GLY A 176 0.25 9.80 9.50
C GLY A 176 0.04 10.45 8.14
N TRP A 177 -0.06 11.77 8.08
CA TRP A 177 -0.27 12.46 6.79
C TRP A 177 0.92 12.32 5.85
N GLU A 178 2.10 12.72 6.33
CA GLU A 178 3.37 12.74 5.58
C GLU A 178 4.55 12.08 6.31
N HIS A 179 4.29 11.50 7.49
CA HIS A 179 5.27 10.71 8.24
C HIS A 179 4.72 9.33 8.56
N THR A 180 5.62 8.44 8.94
CA THR A 180 5.28 7.09 9.41
C THR A 180 6.07 6.80 10.66
N CYS A 181 5.42 6.17 11.62
CA CYS A 181 6.08 5.63 12.80
C CYS A 181 5.76 4.14 12.95
N ALA A 182 6.72 3.37 13.43
CA ALA A 182 6.59 1.95 13.65
C ALA A 182 7.25 1.54 14.95
N ILE A 183 6.65 0.57 15.64
CA ILE A 183 7.26 -0.03 16.82
C ILE A 183 8.07 -1.25 16.38
N ARG A 184 9.34 -1.29 16.78
CA ARG A 184 10.27 -2.39 16.56
C ARG A 184 9.95 -3.59 17.47
N ILE A 185 10.64 -4.71 17.23
CA ILE A 185 10.46 -5.94 18.03
C ILE A 185 10.91 -5.76 19.48
N ASP A 186 11.92 -4.93 19.71
CA ASP A 186 12.42 -4.52 21.02
C ASP A 186 11.56 -3.43 21.68
N ALA A 187 10.34 -3.19 21.17
CA ALA A 187 9.39 -2.19 21.66
C ALA A 187 9.82 -0.71 21.53
N THR A 188 10.96 -0.40 20.91
CA THR A 188 11.35 0.99 20.59
C THR A 188 10.62 1.52 19.35
N ILE A 189 10.57 2.84 19.17
CA ILE A 189 9.91 3.48 18.02
C ILE A 189 10.94 3.96 17.00
N ALA A 190 10.64 3.74 15.71
CA ALA A 190 11.30 4.44 14.62
C ALA A 190 10.26 5.25 13.84
N CYS A 191 10.55 6.53 13.58
CA CYS A 191 9.76 7.39 12.72
C CYS A 191 10.59 7.91 11.54
N TRP A 192 9.93 8.18 10.41
CA TRP A 192 10.54 8.72 9.20
C TRP A 192 9.52 9.47 8.34
N GLY A 193 9.99 10.37 7.46
CA GLY A 193 9.15 11.25 6.64
C GLY A 193 9.30 12.72 7.02
N THR A 194 8.27 13.53 6.79
CA THR A 194 8.27 14.95 7.17
C THR A 194 8.50 15.11 8.67
N ASN A 195 9.36 16.06 9.06
CA ASN A 195 9.75 16.30 10.46
C ASN A 195 9.78 17.79 10.84
N SER A 196 9.07 18.66 10.11
CA SER A 196 9.11 20.12 10.35
C SER A 196 8.58 20.54 11.72
N GLY A 197 7.73 19.72 12.35
CA GLY A 197 7.20 19.92 13.69
C GLY A 197 7.79 18.96 14.74
N GLY A 198 8.84 18.19 14.40
CA GLY A 198 9.40 17.16 15.28
C GLY A 198 8.59 15.87 15.34
N GLN A 199 7.58 15.67 14.50
CA GLN A 199 6.67 14.51 14.53
C GLN A 199 7.34 13.16 14.22
N ALA A 200 8.54 13.19 13.64
CA ALA A 200 9.38 12.04 13.36
C ALA A 200 10.58 11.89 14.34
N ASP A 201 10.60 12.63 15.45
CA ASP A 201 11.59 12.52 16.53
C ASP A 201 11.00 11.82 17.76
N PRO A 202 10.87 10.48 17.76
CA PRO A 202 10.21 9.77 18.85
C PRO A 202 11.01 9.86 20.16
N PRO A 203 10.33 9.92 21.32
CA PRO A 203 10.98 9.82 22.61
C PRO A 203 11.60 8.42 22.83
N THR A 204 12.58 8.36 23.72
CA THR A 204 13.19 7.08 24.12
C THR A 204 12.27 6.30 25.06
N GLY A 205 12.32 4.97 24.97
CA GLY A 205 11.53 4.07 25.81
C GLY A 205 10.93 2.90 25.04
N GLU A 206 10.07 2.16 25.72
CA GLU A 206 9.39 0.98 25.21
C GLU A 206 7.88 1.21 25.15
N PHE A 207 7.27 0.86 24.02
CA PHE A 207 5.90 1.21 23.69
C PHE A 207 5.11 -0.01 23.20
N LYS A 208 3.81 -0.04 23.46
CA LYS A 208 2.89 -1.12 23.01
C LYS A 208 1.89 -0.69 21.95
N ASN A 209 1.59 0.60 21.85
CA ASN A 209 0.65 1.16 20.88
C ASN A 209 1.19 2.51 20.37
N ILE A 210 0.92 2.82 19.10
CA ILE A 210 1.35 4.05 18.45
C ILE A 210 0.28 4.50 17.46
N SER A 211 0.10 5.81 17.37
CA SER A 211 -0.78 6.45 16.40
C SER A 211 -0.17 7.76 15.90
N SER A 212 -0.12 7.91 14.58
CA SER A 212 0.43 9.05 13.86
C SER A 212 -0.72 9.86 13.25
N GLY A 213 -0.86 11.13 13.64
CA GLY A 213 -1.86 12.07 13.10
C GLY A 213 -1.34 12.85 11.88
N ASP A 214 -1.79 14.09 11.72
CA ASP A 214 -1.26 14.97 10.65
C ASP A 214 0.18 15.41 10.94
N ARG A 215 0.39 16.08 12.08
CA ARG A 215 1.70 16.65 12.47
C ARG A 215 2.14 16.33 13.89
N HIS A 216 1.49 15.37 14.53
CA HIS A 216 1.87 14.86 15.85
C HIS A 216 1.73 13.34 15.90
N THR A 217 2.40 12.74 16.86
CA THR A 217 2.37 11.30 17.10
C THR A 217 2.21 11.07 18.59
N CYS A 218 1.38 10.10 18.96
CA CYS A 218 1.25 9.63 20.33
C CYS A 218 1.52 8.13 20.42
N ALA A 219 2.08 7.69 21.54
CA ALA A 219 2.33 6.28 21.81
C ALA A 219 2.05 5.95 23.27
N VAL A 220 1.48 4.76 23.49
CA VAL A 220 1.29 4.19 24.83
C VAL A 220 2.52 3.38 25.19
N ARG A 221 3.14 3.70 26.33
CA ARG A 221 4.27 2.99 26.92
C ARG A 221 3.86 1.63 27.48
N LEU A 222 4.84 0.80 27.84
CA LEU A 222 4.57 -0.49 28.51
C LEU A 222 4.00 -0.34 29.93
N ASP A 223 4.17 0.82 30.56
CA ASP A 223 3.61 1.17 31.87
C ASP A 223 2.21 1.83 31.78
N ASP A 224 1.57 1.75 30.61
CA ASP A 224 0.25 2.31 30.30
C ASP A 224 0.17 3.84 30.26
N THR A 225 1.27 4.58 30.42
CA THR A 225 1.27 6.05 30.23
C THR A 225 1.41 6.42 28.74
N ILE A 226 1.05 7.67 28.38
CA ILE A 226 1.16 8.17 27.00
C ILE A 226 2.33 9.16 26.87
N ASN A 227 3.12 9.02 25.82
CA ASN A 227 3.96 10.10 25.30
C ASN A 227 3.41 10.59 23.97
N CYS A 228 3.30 11.91 23.81
CA CYS A 228 3.04 12.54 22.53
C CYS A 228 4.14 13.53 22.18
N TRP A 229 4.40 13.70 20.89
CA TRP A 229 5.40 14.61 20.36
C TRP A 229 5.00 15.12 18.98
N GLY A 230 5.65 16.19 18.52
CA GLY A 230 5.33 16.88 17.28
C GLY A 230 4.65 18.23 17.52
N TYR A 231 3.82 18.65 16.57
CA TYR A 231 3.03 19.87 16.65
C TYR A 231 2.06 19.84 17.84
N ASN A 232 1.84 20.99 18.49
CA ASN A 232 1.15 21.07 19.78
C ASN A 232 0.40 22.39 19.99
N ASP A 233 0.06 23.13 18.93
CA ASP A 233 -0.51 24.49 19.08
C ASP A 233 -1.91 24.48 19.71
N SER A 234 -2.63 23.35 19.62
CA SER A 234 -3.92 23.14 20.29
C SER A 234 -3.81 22.25 21.54
N GLY A 235 -2.60 21.88 21.95
CA GLY A 235 -2.36 20.93 23.04
C GLY A 235 -2.49 19.45 22.64
N GLU A 236 -2.59 19.12 21.35
CA GLU A 236 -2.80 17.76 20.83
C GLU A 236 -1.67 16.76 21.14
N ALA A 237 -0.47 17.27 21.43
CA ALA A 237 0.67 16.51 21.93
C ALA A 237 0.88 16.66 23.45
N SER A 238 -0.13 17.13 24.18
CA SER A 238 -0.13 17.29 25.65
C SER A 238 -1.15 16.32 26.27
N PRO A 239 -0.83 15.02 26.39
CA PRO A 239 -1.77 14.02 26.89
C PRO A 239 -2.14 14.29 28.36
N PRO A 240 -3.39 14.01 28.77
CA PRO A 240 -3.77 14.08 30.17
C PRO A 240 -3.11 12.97 30.99
N ASP A 241 -2.90 13.23 32.28
CA ASP A 241 -2.41 12.23 33.22
C ASP A 241 -3.37 11.03 33.32
N GLY A 242 -2.83 9.82 33.37
CA GLY A 242 -3.61 8.59 33.50
C GLY A 242 -2.94 7.37 32.88
N LEU A 243 -3.68 6.26 32.88
CA LEU A 243 -3.27 4.99 32.30
C LEU A 243 -4.23 4.59 31.18
N PHE A 244 -3.66 4.09 30.09
CA PHE A 244 -4.33 3.95 28.81
C PHE A 244 -4.04 2.60 28.15
N GLN A 245 -5.06 2.09 27.45
CA GLN A 245 -4.96 0.87 26.64
C GLN A 245 -4.41 1.19 25.24
N SER A 246 -4.90 2.27 24.63
CA SER A 246 -4.61 2.67 23.26
C SER A 246 -4.81 4.17 23.06
N VAL A 247 -4.13 4.74 22.06
CA VAL A 247 -4.31 6.12 21.59
C VAL A 247 -4.56 6.15 20.09
N SER A 248 -5.34 7.13 19.63
CA SER A 248 -5.61 7.42 18.22
C SER A 248 -5.53 8.94 17.99
N ASN A 249 -4.97 9.35 16.84
CA ASN A 249 -4.62 10.74 16.53
C ASN A 249 -5.37 11.18 15.27
N GLY A 250 -6.01 12.34 15.34
CA GLY A 250 -6.62 13.03 14.19
C GLY A 250 -5.68 14.07 13.60
N ASP A 251 -6.24 15.09 12.93
CA ASP A 251 -5.43 16.16 12.33
C ASP A 251 -4.85 17.10 13.40
N GLY A 252 -5.65 17.43 14.41
CA GLY A 252 -5.27 18.37 15.48
C GLY A 252 -5.83 18.00 16.85
N HIS A 253 -6.24 16.75 17.05
CA HIS A 253 -6.72 16.23 18.33
C HIS A 253 -6.27 14.78 18.50
N SER A 254 -6.38 14.29 19.73
CA SER A 254 -6.00 12.94 20.12
C SER A 254 -7.06 12.37 21.04
N CYS A 255 -7.31 11.08 20.96
CA CYS A 255 -8.23 10.36 21.82
C CYS A 255 -7.59 9.07 22.32
N ALA A 256 -7.84 8.71 23.57
CA ALA A 256 -7.33 7.49 24.19
C ALA A 256 -8.42 6.73 24.94
N ILE A 257 -8.28 5.41 24.96
CA ILE A 257 -9.09 4.52 25.80
C ILE A 257 -8.35 4.30 27.11
N LYS A 258 -9.00 4.62 28.22
CA LYS A 258 -8.51 4.37 29.58
C LYS A 258 -8.67 2.89 29.95
N LEU A 259 -8.03 2.46 31.05
CA LEU A 259 -8.12 1.08 31.53
C LEU A 259 -9.54 0.64 31.96
N ASP A 260 -10.47 1.58 32.18
CA ASP A 260 -11.88 1.33 32.50
C ASP A 260 -12.80 1.30 31.27
N ASP A 261 -12.22 1.28 30.07
CA ASP A 261 -12.87 1.32 28.75
C ASP A 261 -13.59 2.65 28.43
N THR A 262 -13.38 3.71 29.20
CA THR A 262 -13.88 5.06 28.85
C THR A 262 -12.90 5.79 27.93
N ILE A 263 -13.40 6.80 27.21
CA ILE A 263 -12.59 7.61 26.29
C ILE A 263 -12.30 8.98 26.91
N VAL A 264 -11.07 9.46 26.73
CA VAL A 264 -10.73 10.88 26.87
C VAL A 264 -10.15 11.38 25.56
N CYS A 265 -10.47 12.62 25.20
CA CYS A 265 -9.89 13.30 24.06
C CYS A 265 -9.34 14.67 24.46
N TRP A 266 -8.32 15.14 23.75
CA TRP A 266 -7.65 16.42 24.00
C TRP A 266 -7.12 17.01 22.68
N GLY A 267 -6.72 18.29 22.72
CA GLY A 267 -6.32 19.06 21.54
C GLY A 267 -7.46 19.92 21.00
N SER A 268 -7.47 20.14 19.68
CA SER A 268 -8.49 20.94 19.00
C SER A 268 -9.90 20.42 19.26
N ASN A 269 -10.85 21.35 19.43
CA ASN A 269 -12.23 21.01 19.77
C ASN A 269 -13.28 21.93 19.11
N HIS A 270 -12.94 22.58 17.99
CA HIS A 270 -13.83 23.55 17.34
C HIS A 270 -15.18 22.97 16.89
N TYR A 271 -15.27 21.65 16.68
CA TYR A 271 -16.47 20.95 16.25
C TYR A 271 -16.96 19.93 17.28
N GLY A 272 -16.43 19.97 18.50
CA GLY A 272 -16.74 18.97 19.52
C GLY A 272 -16.02 17.63 19.33
N GLN A 273 -15.02 17.52 18.45
CA GLN A 273 -14.31 16.27 18.16
C GLN A 273 -13.53 15.70 19.37
N SER A 274 -13.29 16.54 20.38
CA SER A 274 -12.69 16.16 21.66
C SER A 274 -13.72 16.00 22.80
N ASN A 275 -15.02 15.92 22.48
CA ASN A 275 -16.09 15.67 23.44
C ASN A 275 -16.65 14.23 23.27
N PRO A 276 -15.95 13.20 23.78
CA PRO A 276 -16.42 11.83 23.63
C PRO A 276 -17.77 11.62 24.33
N PRO A 277 -18.69 10.84 23.75
CA PRO A 277 -19.93 10.48 24.41
C PRO A 277 -19.67 9.51 25.56
N ASP A 278 -20.55 9.53 26.57
CA ASP A 278 -20.48 8.60 27.68
C ASP A 278 -20.58 7.12 27.24
N GLY A 279 -20.04 6.25 28.09
CA GLY A 279 -20.09 4.80 27.96
C GLY A 279 -18.72 4.17 27.81
N ARG A 280 -18.74 2.87 27.49
CA ARG A 280 -17.55 2.02 27.37
C ARG A 280 -17.31 1.57 25.94
N PHE A 281 -16.05 1.48 25.56
CA PHE A 281 -15.60 1.30 24.18
C PHE A 281 -14.47 0.29 24.06
N THR A 282 -14.44 -0.45 22.96
CA THR A 282 -13.36 -1.39 22.64
C THR A 282 -12.27 -0.79 21.75
N SER A 283 -12.59 0.29 21.02
CA SER A 283 -11.64 0.96 20.12
C SER A 283 -12.11 2.38 19.82
N VAL A 284 -11.16 3.28 19.56
CA VAL A 284 -11.39 4.67 19.16
C VAL A 284 -10.49 4.99 17.98
N GLU A 285 -11.04 5.68 16.98
CA GLU A 285 -10.32 6.16 15.80
C GLU A 285 -10.63 7.65 15.61
N ALA A 286 -9.61 8.48 15.76
CA ALA A 286 -9.68 9.90 15.47
C ALA A 286 -9.46 10.09 13.96
N GLY A 287 -10.49 10.61 13.27
CA GLY A 287 -10.39 11.07 11.89
C GLY A 287 -9.84 12.50 11.84
N GLY A 288 -10.04 13.20 10.72
CA GLY A 288 -9.45 14.54 10.56
C GLY A 288 -9.94 15.53 11.61
N ILE A 289 -11.25 15.78 11.63
CA ILE A 289 -11.91 16.72 12.55
C ILE A 289 -13.16 16.10 13.20
N PHE A 290 -13.16 14.77 13.31
CA PHE A 290 -14.22 13.99 13.94
C PHE A 290 -13.60 12.73 14.54
N THR A 291 -14.36 12.01 15.37
CA THR A 291 -13.91 10.78 16.00
C THR A 291 -15.02 9.75 15.94
N CYS A 292 -14.64 8.49 15.76
CA CYS A 292 -15.55 7.35 15.84
C CYS A 292 -15.00 6.32 16.83
N ALA A 293 -15.88 5.65 17.56
CA ALA A 293 -15.51 4.60 18.50
C ALA A 293 -16.47 3.42 18.43
N ILE A 294 -15.96 2.21 18.68
CA ILE A 294 -16.75 1.00 18.78
C ILE A 294 -17.09 0.76 20.25
N ARG A 295 -18.38 0.69 20.56
CA ARG A 295 -18.89 0.35 21.89
C ARG A 295 -18.67 -1.13 22.21
N ILE A 296 -18.75 -1.50 23.49
CA ILE A 296 -18.66 -2.90 23.94
C ILE A 296 -19.65 -3.83 23.22
N ASP A 297 -20.84 -3.33 22.87
CA ASP A 297 -21.88 -4.07 22.13
C ASP A 297 -21.64 -4.18 20.61
N ARG A 298 -20.50 -3.65 20.14
CA ARG A 298 -20.03 -3.55 18.75
C ARG A 298 -20.74 -2.53 17.87
N THR A 299 -21.61 -1.68 18.42
CA THR A 299 -22.17 -0.53 17.69
C THR A 299 -21.14 0.61 17.61
N VAL A 300 -21.32 1.52 16.66
CA VAL A 300 -20.40 2.65 16.44
C VAL A 300 -21.06 3.94 16.91
N ALA A 301 -20.34 4.73 17.69
CA ALA A 301 -20.67 6.10 17.99
C ALA A 301 -19.63 7.02 17.35
N CYS A 302 -20.06 8.06 16.66
CA CYS A 302 -19.19 9.08 16.11
C CYS A 302 -19.64 10.47 16.57
N TRP A 303 -18.69 11.39 16.66
CA TRP A 303 -18.91 12.78 17.10
C TRP A 303 -17.88 13.71 16.45
N GLY A 304 -18.14 15.02 16.50
CA GLY A 304 -17.35 16.03 15.82
C GLY A 304 -18.01 16.54 14.53
N LEU A 305 -17.19 16.92 13.55
CA LEU A 305 -17.65 17.48 12.29
C LEU A 305 -18.39 16.44 11.41
N ASP A 306 -19.60 16.77 10.91
CA ASP A 306 -20.44 15.81 10.16
C ASP A 306 -21.06 16.33 8.83
N PHE A 307 -20.50 17.37 8.21
CA PHE A 307 -21.10 17.96 6.99
C PHE A 307 -21.11 17.04 5.74
N ARG A 308 -20.42 15.89 5.78
CA ARG A 308 -20.39 14.85 4.73
C ARG A 308 -20.96 13.52 5.21
N ASN A 309 -21.63 13.49 6.37
CA ASN A 309 -22.08 12.25 7.03
C ASN A 309 -20.93 11.33 7.45
N GLN A 310 -19.72 11.86 7.70
CA GLN A 310 -18.55 11.08 8.13
C GLN A 310 -18.62 10.61 9.58
N ALA A 311 -19.40 11.31 10.41
CA ALA A 311 -19.75 10.97 11.78
C ALA A 311 -21.20 10.44 11.90
N THR A 312 -21.83 10.05 10.79
CA THR A 312 -23.10 9.32 10.77
C THR A 312 -22.84 7.84 10.39
N PRO A 313 -22.51 6.97 11.36
CA PRO A 313 -22.20 5.58 11.08
C PRO A 313 -23.45 4.80 10.64
N PRO A 314 -23.34 3.88 9.66
CA PRO A 314 -24.45 3.02 9.29
C PRO A 314 -24.76 2.01 10.40
N ALA A 315 -26.03 1.59 10.48
CA ALA A 315 -26.45 0.57 11.44
C ALA A 315 -25.70 -0.75 11.23
N GLY A 316 -25.36 -1.41 12.33
CA GLY A 316 -24.69 -2.71 12.33
C GLY A 316 -23.67 -2.87 13.44
N LYS A 317 -22.96 -4.00 13.41
CA LYS A 317 -21.92 -4.35 14.36
C LYS A 317 -20.56 -4.42 13.67
N PHE A 318 -19.57 -3.79 14.29
CA PHE A 318 -18.22 -3.63 13.72
C PHE A 318 -17.17 -4.32 14.59
N ALA A 319 -16.23 -4.99 13.93
CA ALA A 319 -15.06 -5.59 14.55
C ALA A 319 -13.91 -4.58 14.65
N SER A 320 -13.77 -3.71 13.65
CA SER A 320 -12.79 -2.62 13.61
C SER A 320 -13.31 -1.49 12.72
N ILE A 321 -12.79 -0.29 12.93
CA ILE A 321 -13.03 0.89 12.09
C ILE A 321 -11.69 1.57 11.77
N SER A 322 -11.67 2.42 10.76
CA SER A 322 -10.55 3.29 10.40
C SER A 322 -11.16 4.61 9.94
N ALA A 323 -11.00 5.64 10.76
CA ALA A 323 -11.42 7.00 10.47
C ALA A 323 -10.24 7.79 9.89
N THR A 324 -10.51 8.68 8.95
CA THR A 324 -9.51 9.54 8.29
C THR A 324 -10.12 10.92 8.02
N SER A 325 -9.62 11.73 7.08
CA SER A 325 -9.97 13.15 6.93
C SER A 325 -11.49 13.42 6.86
N TYR A 326 -12.19 12.72 5.97
CA TYR A 326 -13.62 13.00 5.68
C TYR A 326 -14.46 11.74 5.46
N HIS A 327 -13.93 10.55 5.73
CA HIS A 327 -14.68 9.30 5.62
C HIS A 327 -14.18 8.29 6.64
N THR A 328 -15.00 7.26 6.84
CA THR A 328 -14.69 6.14 7.72
C THR A 328 -15.02 4.85 7.01
N CYS A 329 -14.17 3.85 7.15
CA CYS A 329 -14.47 2.49 6.74
C CYS A 329 -14.40 1.55 7.95
N GLY A 330 -15.32 0.61 8.03
CA GLY A 330 -15.38 -0.37 9.10
C GLY A 330 -15.50 -1.79 8.57
N LEU A 331 -14.79 -2.71 9.24
CA LEU A 331 -14.98 -4.14 9.07
C LEU A 331 -16.12 -4.59 9.98
N LYS A 332 -17.21 -5.08 9.39
CA LYS A 332 -18.33 -5.67 10.12
C LYS A 332 -17.95 -7.02 10.73
N THR A 333 -18.71 -7.47 11.74
CA THR A 333 -18.48 -8.76 12.40
C THR A 333 -18.66 -9.98 11.47
N ASP A 334 -19.36 -9.83 10.34
CA ASP A 334 -19.48 -10.84 9.28
C ASP A 334 -18.30 -10.82 8.27
N SER A 335 -17.29 -9.99 8.54
CA SER A 335 -16.11 -9.75 7.71
C SER A 335 -16.36 -8.96 6.42
N THR A 336 -17.51 -8.33 6.24
CA THR A 336 -17.76 -7.39 5.14
C THR A 336 -17.32 -5.97 5.50
N ILE A 337 -17.15 -5.08 4.51
CA ILE A 337 -16.75 -3.68 4.74
C ILE A 337 -17.95 -2.76 4.48
N ALA A 338 -18.16 -1.79 5.35
CA ALA A 338 -18.99 -0.63 5.08
C ALA A 338 -18.18 0.65 5.23
N CYS A 339 -18.35 1.59 4.31
CA CYS A 339 -17.71 2.90 4.34
C CYS A 339 -18.78 3.99 4.26
N TRP A 340 -18.56 5.11 4.95
CA TRP A 340 -19.48 6.25 5.01
C TRP A 340 -18.68 7.56 5.09
N GLY A 341 -19.36 8.69 4.85
CA GLY A 341 -18.73 10.00 4.69
C GLY A 341 -18.56 10.41 3.24
N ASP A 342 -17.57 11.27 2.98
CA ASP A 342 -17.23 11.76 1.65
C ASP A 342 -16.76 10.63 0.73
N SER A 343 -17.40 10.45 -0.42
CA SER A 343 -16.98 9.45 -1.42
C SER A 343 -15.88 9.98 -2.36
N GLY A 344 -15.81 11.30 -2.55
CA GLY A 344 -15.07 11.91 -3.65
C GLY A 344 -15.43 11.34 -5.04
N ALA A 345 -14.73 11.80 -6.08
CA ALA A 345 -14.93 11.28 -7.44
C ALA A 345 -14.40 9.85 -7.65
N ALA A 346 -13.48 9.40 -6.79
CA ALA A 346 -12.85 8.08 -6.89
C ALA A 346 -13.62 6.95 -6.16
N GLY A 347 -14.79 7.25 -5.58
CA GLY A 347 -15.65 6.25 -4.97
C GLY A 347 -15.06 5.60 -3.71
N LYS A 348 -14.38 6.37 -2.84
CA LYS A 348 -13.67 5.82 -1.67
C LYS A 348 -14.62 5.21 -0.63
N THR A 349 -15.91 5.58 -0.64
CA THR A 349 -16.94 4.96 0.21
C THR A 349 -17.67 3.77 -0.45
N THR A 350 -17.20 3.30 -1.61
CA THR A 350 -17.75 2.13 -2.31
C THR A 350 -16.81 0.94 -2.18
N PRO A 351 -16.85 0.19 -1.06
CA PRO A 351 -15.93 -0.92 -0.85
C PRO A 351 -16.18 -2.06 -1.85
N PRO A 352 -15.11 -2.77 -2.27
CA PRO A 352 -15.25 -3.95 -3.11
C PRO A 352 -16.06 -5.05 -2.41
N PRO A 353 -16.90 -5.81 -3.15
CA PRO A 353 -17.65 -6.91 -2.56
C PRO A 353 -16.70 -8.02 -2.10
N GLY A 354 -16.99 -8.64 -0.96
CA GLY A 354 -16.23 -9.76 -0.44
C GLY A 354 -16.07 -9.73 1.07
N ARG A 355 -15.19 -10.62 1.56
CA ARG A 355 -14.85 -10.75 2.98
C ARG A 355 -13.36 -10.48 3.21
N PHE A 356 -13.06 -9.79 4.32
CA PHE A 356 -11.75 -9.23 4.62
C PHE A 356 -11.34 -9.51 6.06
N LYS A 357 -10.04 -9.46 6.33
CA LYS A 357 -9.46 -9.58 7.68
C LYS A 357 -9.32 -8.22 8.37
N SER A 358 -9.06 -7.18 7.59
CA SER A 358 -8.88 -5.81 8.10
C SER A 358 -9.07 -4.79 6.98
N VAL A 359 -9.30 -3.55 7.37
CA VAL A 359 -9.36 -2.37 6.50
C VAL A 359 -8.60 -1.23 7.16
N SER A 360 -7.88 -0.44 6.36
CA SER A 360 -7.21 0.79 6.77
C SER A 360 -7.50 1.87 5.73
N SER A 361 -7.81 3.08 6.19
CA SER A 361 -8.22 4.23 5.39
C SER A 361 -7.18 5.34 5.47
N GLY A 362 -6.76 5.83 4.31
CA GLY A 362 -5.99 7.07 4.14
C GLY A 362 -6.88 8.19 3.59
N ALA A 363 -6.34 9.40 3.38
CA ALA A 363 -7.19 10.58 3.08
C ALA A 363 -8.05 10.43 1.81
N GLY A 364 -7.50 9.79 0.77
CA GLY A 364 -8.15 9.59 -0.53
C GLY A 364 -8.50 8.14 -0.88
N HIS A 365 -7.98 7.16 -0.12
CA HIS A 365 -8.01 5.75 -0.49
C HIS A 365 -8.15 4.84 0.72
N ASN A 366 -8.41 3.57 0.45
CA ASN A 366 -8.47 2.54 1.48
C ASN A 366 -7.75 1.30 0.99
N CYS A 367 -7.22 0.53 1.91
CA CYS A 367 -6.63 -0.78 1.64
C CYS A 367 -7.18 -1.80 2.65
N ALA A 368 -7.56 -2.98 2.15
CA ALA A 368 -8.05 -4.08 2.94
C ALA A 368 -7.21 -5.33 2.72
N ILE A 369 -7.02 -6.11 3.80
CA ILE A 369 -6.37 -7.42 3.73
C ILE A 369 -7.45 -8.47 3.52
N LYS A 370 -7.35 -9.24 2.43
CA LYS A 370 -8.25 -10.35 2.12
C LYS A 370 -7.99 -11.56 3.03
N LEU A 371 -8.93 -12.50 3.05
CA LEU A 371 -8.79 -13.76 3.78
C LEU A 371 -7.56 -14.60 3.36
N ASP A 372 -7.02 -14.39 2.15
CA ASP A 372 -5.84 -15.07 1.62
C ASP A 372 -4.50 -14.34 1.87
N ASP A 373 -4.50 -13.30 2.72
CA ASP A 373 -3.38 -12.41 3.08
C ASP A 373 -2.89 -11.51 1.93
N THR A 374 -3.70 -11.31 0.89
CA THR A 374 -3.41 -10.33 -0.17
C THR A 374 -4.09 -8.99 0.09
N VAL A 375 -3.49 -7.91 -0.39
CA VAL A 375 -4.00 -6.55 -0.23
C VAL A 375 -4.87 -6.16 -1.42
N LEU A 376 -5.96 -5.43 -1.16
CA LEU A 376 -6.77 -4.75 -2.15
C LEU A 376 -7.05 -3.32 -1.70
N CYS A 377 -6.72 -2.36 -2.55
CA CYS A 377 -6.94 -0.95 -2.35
C CYS A 377 -7.94 -0.38 -3.37
N TRP A 378 -8.68 0.65 -2.96
CA TRP A 378 -9.65 1.38 -3.77
C TRP A 378 -9.71 2.85 -3.34
N GLY A 379 -10.36 3.69 -4.15
CA GLY A 379 -10.35 5.15 -3.99
C GLY A 379 -9.27 5.80 -4.87
N TYR A 380 -8.75 6.94 -4.44
CA TYR A 380 -7.78 7.73 -5.20
C TYR A 380 -6.40 7.07 -5.21
N LYS A 381 -5.88 6.77 -6.40
CA LYS A 381 -4.61 6.04 -6.56
C LYS A 381 -3.34 6.90 -6.42
N GLY A 382 -3.44 8.21 -6.66
CA GLY A 382 -2.26 9.08 -6.80
C GLY A 382 -1.41 8.76 -8.05
N ALA A 383 -0.37 9.55 -8.30
CA ALA A 383 0.54 9.35 -9.44
C ALA A 383 1.52 8.18 -9.20
N ALA A 384 1.85 7.91 -7.93
CA ALA A 384 2.76 6.86 -7.49
C ALA A 384 2.07 5.77 -6.65
N GLY A 385 0.83 5.42 -6.99
CA GLY A 385 0.09 4.34 -6.33
C GLY A 385 0.88 3.02 -6.33
N GLY A 386 0.69 2.22 -5.27
CA GLY A 386 1.40 0.95 -5.04
C GLY A 386 1.23 -0.08 -6.17
N PRO A 387 1.70 -1.33 -5.97
CA PRO A 387 1.69 -2.35 -7.02
C PRO A 387 0.36 -2.35 -7.75
N ALA A 388 0.36 -2.19 -9.08
CA ALA A 388 -0.87 -2.06 -9.87
C ALA A 388 -1.85 -3.23 -9.65
N THR A 389 -1.33 -4.36 -9.19
CA THR A 389 -2.05 -5.58 -8.82
C THR A 389 -2.88 -5.46 -7.53
N TRP A 390 -2.65 -4.45 -6.72
CA TRP A 390 -3.35 -4.20 -5.45
C TRP A 390 -4.50 -3.23 -5.62
N TRP A 391 -4.64 -2.56 -6.77
CA TRP A 391 -5.71 -1.60 -7.02
C TRP A 391 -6.84 -2.23 -7.81
N LEU A 392 -8.08 -1.86 -7.50
CA LEU A 392 -9.18 -2.09 -8.43
C LEU A 392 -8.90 -1.37 -9.76
N PRO A 393 -9.22 -1.97 -10.92
CA PRO A 393 -9.23 -1.25 -12.18
C PRO A 393 -10.15 -0.03 -12.04
N THR A 394 -9.65 1.16 -12.33
CA THR A 394 -10.50 2.35 -12.39
C THR A 394 -11.53 2.15 -13.50
N ALA A 395 -12.76 2.63 -13.31
CA ALA A 395 -13.84 2.52 -14.31
C ALA A 395 -13.45 3.10 -15.69
N SER A 396 -12.41 3.95 -15.77
CA SER A 396 -11.82 4.43 -17.02
C SER A 396 -11.03 3.39 -17.84
N GLN A 397 -10.78 2.18 -17.32
CA GLN A 397 -10.13 1.09 -18.06
C GLN A 397 -11.11 0.01 -18.56
N ALA A 398 -12.41 0.18 -18.33
CA ALA A 398 -13.44 -0.74 -18.83
C ALA A 398 -13.98 -0.38 -20.23
N GLY A 399 -13.43 0.66 -20.88
CA GLY A 399 -13.87 1.15 -22.18
C GLY A 399 -12.83 0.98 -23.28
N SER A 400 -12.58 -0.25 -23.72
CA SER A 400 -12.16 -0.60 -25.09
C SER A 400 -11.96 -2.11 -25.24
N VAL A 401 -13.04 -2.87 -25.08
CA VAL A 401 -13.15 -4.18 -25.71
C VAL A 401 -14.45 -4.18 -26.48
N SER A 402 -14.38 -3.73 -27.74
CA SER A 402 -15.35 -4.05 -28.79
C SER A 402 -14.69 -5.04 -29.74
#